data_AF-A0A0N9HXX9-F1
#
_entry.id   AF-A0A0N9HXX9-F1
#
_cell.length_a   1.000
_cell.length_b   1.000
_cell.length_c   1.000
_cell.angle_alpha   90.00
_cell.angle_beta   90.00
_cell.angle_gamma   90.00
#
_symmetry.space_group_name_H-M   'P 1'
#
loop_
_entity.id
_entity.type
_entity.pdbx_description
1 polymer ?
#
loop_
_entity_poly.entity_id
_entity_poly.type
_entity_poly.pdbx_seq_one_letter_code
_entity_poly.pdbx_strand_id
1 'polypeptide(L)'
;MFLLSALILALAACGKQDPQPGQESETQQLLVKYAQCMRDNGVPMADPVAGKPGAPNEGVDQDSPAFVSANGVCSPILQGIVADRKANSGNQSANHDKMLALAKCLREHGVDVADPVPGMEKPFGKSLDRTDPAVAAALDKCVTPPGTK
;
A
#
# COMPACT_ATOMS: atom_id res chain seq x y z
N MET A 1 60.34 7.87 -25.93
CA MET A 1 60.33 8.18 -24.49
C MET A 1 59.30 9.29 -24.28
N PHE A 2 58.19 9.19 -23.55
CA PHE A 2 57.65 8.32 -22.48
C PHE A 2 56.14 8.12 -22.78
N LEU A 3 55.53 6.93 -22.84
CA LEU A 3 55.05 6.04 -21.75
C LEU A 3 54.09 6.70 -20.74
N LEU A 4 52.78 6.38 -20.82
CA LEU A 4 51.97 5.68 -19.77
C LEU A 4 50.46 6.00 -19.79
N SER A 5 49.69 4.91 -19.87
CA SER A 5 48.25 4.72 -19.69
C SER A 5 47.60 5.35 -18.45
N ALA A 6 46.30 5.65 -18.53
CA ALA A 6 45.36 5.35 -17.44
C ALA A 6 43.91 5.20 -17.95
N LEU A 7 43.45 3.96 -17.89
CA LEU A 7 42.08 3.48 -17.92
C LEU A 7 41.29 4.11 -16.75
N ILE A 8 40.11 4.70 -17.00
CA ILE A 8 39.10 4.88 -15.96
C ILE A 8 37.78 4.24 -16.40
N LEU A 9 37.43 3.20 -15.65
CA LEU A 9 36.17 2.50 -15.62
C LEU A 9 35.00 3.48 -15.47
N ALA A 10 34.14 3.59 -16.49
CA ALA A 10 32.78 4.03 -16.25
C ALA A 10 31.98 2.82 -15.76
N LEU A 11 31.78 2.74 -14.45
CA LEU A 11 30.92 1.76 -13.80
C LEU A 11 29.51 1.84 -14.44
N ALA A 12 29.05 0.74 -15.03
CA ALA A 12 27.64 0.50 -15.23
C ALA A 12 27.00 0.31 -13.84
N ALA A 13 26.59 1.42 -13.23
CA ALA A 13 25.77 1.40 -12.03
C ALA A 13 24.38 0.88 -12.40
N CYS A 14 24.10 -0.37 -12.04
CA CYS A 14 22.74 -0.89 -12.02
C CYS A 14 21.88 -0.07 -11.06
N GLY A 15 20.83 0.54 -11.61
CA GLY A 15 19.52 0.67 -10.97
C GLY A 15 19.48 1.26 -9.56
N LYS A 16 19.73 2.55 -9.44
CA LYS A 16 19.04 3.41 -8.47
C LYS A 16 18.40 4.54 -9.27
N GLN A 17 17.22 4.27 -9.81
CA GLN A 17 16.35 5.35 -10.26
C GLN A 17 15.86 6.04 -9.01
N ASP A 18 16.59 7.07 -8.60
CA ASP A 18 16.06 8.07 -7.67
C ASP A 18 14.74 8.62 -8.25
N PRO A 19 13.72 8.91 -7.43
CA PRO A 19 12.47 9.48 -7.92
C PRO A 19 12.77 10.79 -8.64
N GLN A 20 12.62 10.79 -9.96
CA GLN A 20 12.90 11.97 -10.78
C GLN A 20 11.84 13.04 -10.47
N PRO A 21 12.21 14.26 -10.05
CA PRO A 21 11.27 15.36 -9.92
C PRO A 21 10.63 15.62 -11.29
N GLY A 22 9.31 15.43 -11.40
CA GLY A 22 8.55 15.67 -12.64
C GLY A 22 8.15 14.42 -13.44
N GLN A 23 8.37 13.21 -12.93
CA GLN A 23 7.69 12.00 -13.45
C GLN A 23 6.52 11.67 -12.53
N GLU A 24 5.33 12.15 -12.90
CA GLU A 24 4.09 11.84 -12.18
C GLU A 24 3.79 10.34 -12.34
N SER A 25 3.85 9.59 -11.23
CA SER A 25 3.60 8.15 -11.25
C SER A 25 2.18 7.84 -11.72
N GLU A 26 1.97 6.65 -12.30
CA GLU A 26 0.63 6.20 -12.68
C GLU A 26 -0.33 6.26 -11.48
N THR A 27 0.16 5.88 -10.29
CA THR A 27 -0.55 6.06 -9.03
C THR A 27 -0.97 7.53 -8.79
N GLN A 28 -0.07 8.49 -8.97
CA GLN A 28 -0.37 9.92 -8.75
C GLN A 28 -1.44 10.42 -9.74
N GLN A 29 -1.38 10.00 -11.00
CA GLN A 29 -2.40 10.34 -12.00
C GLN A 29 -3.78 9.75 -11.67
N LEU A 30 -3.82 8.51 -11.16
CA LEU A 30 -5.07 7.86 -10.73
C LEU A 30 -5.67 8.55 -9.50
N LEU A 31 -4.84 9.01 -8.58
CA LEU A 31 -5.30 9.80 -7.42
C LEU A 31 -5.85 11.16 -7.84
N VAL A 32 -5.24 11.85 -8.82
CA VAL A 32 -5.78 13.10 -9.39
C VAL A 32 -7.13 12.85 -10.06
N LYS A 33 -7.26 11.78 -10.86
CA LYS A 33 -8.54 11.39 -11.48
C LYS A 33 -9.63 11.08 -10.45
N TYR A 34 -9.28 10.40 -9.37
CA TYR A 34 -10.20 10.14 -8.26
C TYR A 34 -10.67 11.45 -7.60
N ALA A 35 -9.74 12.35 -7.26
CA ALA A 35 -10.07 13.65 -6.67
C ALA A 35 -10.99 14.48 -7.58
N GLN A 36 -10.74 14.47 -8.90
CA GLN A 36 -11.61 15.13 -9.87
C GLN A 36 -13.02 14.51 -9.90
N CYS A 37 -13.12 13.19 -9.95
CA CYS A 37 -14.42 12.50 -9.92
C CYS A 37 -15.21 12.84 -8.65
N MET A 38 -14.54 12.91 -7.49
CA MET A 38 -15.18 13.27 -6.22
C MET A 38 -15.73 14.71 -6.27
N ARG A 39 -14.96 15.66 -6.83
CA ARG A 39 -15.43 17.04 -7.05
C ARG A 39 -16.62 17.12 -7.99
N ASP A 40 -16.61 16.35 -9.08
CA ASP A 40 -17.72 16.29 -10.04
C ASP A 40 -19.00 15.71 -9.40
N ASN A 41 -18.86 14.91 -8.33
CA ASN A 41 -19.95 14.36 -7.53
C ASN A 41 -20.25 15.18 -6.26
N GLY A 42 -19.77 16.41 -6.18
CA GLY A 42 -20.13 17.36 -5.12
C GLY A 42 -19.34 17.20 -3.81
N VAL A 43 -18.27 16.43 -3.80
CA VAL A 43 -17.36 16.30 -2.66
C VAL A 43 -16.13 17.18 -2.91
N PRO A 44 -15.96 18.29 -2.16
CA PRO A 44 -14.79 19.14 -2.31
C PRO A 44 -13.55 18.40 -1.82
N MET A 45 -12.70 17.97 -2.76
CA MET A 45 -11.49 17.22 -2.50
C MET A 45 -10.28 17.95 -3.06
N ALA A 46 -9.22 18.09 -2.25
CA ALA A 46 -7.96 18.67 -2.70
C ALA A 46 -7.21 17.70 -3.62
N ASP A 47 -6.38 18.24 -4.51
CA ASP A 47 -5.52 17.39 -5.33
C ASP A 47 -4.38 16.78 -4.48
N PRO A 48 -4.01 15.52 -4.74
CA PRO A 48 -2.90 14.85 -4.07
C PRO A 48 -1.56 15.53 -4.40
N VAL A 49 -0.71 15.78 -3.40
CA VAL A 49 0.63 16.35 -3.60
C VAL A 49 1.69 15.26 -3.63
N ALA A 50 2.56 15.29 -4.64
CA ALA A 50 3.66 14.33 -4.77
C ALA A 50 4.53 14.27 -3.51
N GLY A 51 4.81 13.06 -3.03
CA GLY A 51 5.68 12.83 -1.87
C GLY A 51 5.05 13.09 -0.50
N LYS A 52 3.75 13.42 -0.42
CA LYS A 52 2.98 13.43 0.84
C LYS A 52 2.10 12.19 0.92
N PRO A 53 2.48 11.16 1.70
CA PRO A 53 1.61 10.02 1.96
C PRO A 53 0.52 10.49 2.92
N GLY A 54 -0.63 10.85 2.35
CA GLY A 54 -1.80 11.34 3.08
C GLY A 54 -2.95 11.38 2.09
N ALA A 55 -4.04 10.70 2.43
CA ALA A 55 -5.18 10.53 1.54
C ALA A 55 -5.71 11.90 1.08
N PRO A 56 -6.19 12.03 -0.17
CA PRO A 56 -6.78 13.28 -0.70
C PRO A 56 -8.01 13.78 0.09
N ASN A 57 -8.36 13.13 1.20
CA ASN A 57 -9.55 13.34 2.02
C ASN A 57 -9.31 14.30 3.20
N GLU A 58 -8.22 15.06 3.24
CA GLU A 58 -8.01 16.04 4.31
C GLU A 58 -9.13 17.10 4.27
N GLY A 59 -9.87 17.24 5.38
CA GLY A 59 -11.04 18.11 5.46
C GLY A 59 -12.33 17.54 4.84
N VAL A 60 -12.32 16.27 4.43
CA VAL A 60 -13.49 15.57 3.88
C VAL A 60 -14.11 14.67 4.93
N ASP A 61 -15.40 14.85 5.20
CA ASP A 61 -16.19 13.91 6.01
C ASP A 61 -16.48 12.64 5.21
N GLN A 62 -15.73 11.58 5.52
CA GLN A 62 -15.79 10.29 4.84
C GLN A 62 -17.06 9.49 5.18
N ASP A 63 -17.78 9.87 6.24
CA ASP A 63 -19.04 9.23 6.65
C ASP A 63 -20.26 9.98 6.10
N SER A 64 -20.04 11.15 5.49
CA SER A 64 -21.13 11.94 4.91
C SER A 64 -21.83 11.18 3.76
N PRO A 65 -23.16 11.32 3.61
CA PRO A 65 -23.89 10.72 2.48
C PRO A 65 -23.33 11.15 1.11
N ALA A 66 -22.84 12.39 1.00
CA ALA A 66 -22.22 12.90 -0.20
C ALA A 66 -20.93 12.13 -0.54
N PHE A 67 -20.05 11.91 0.45
CA PHE A 67 -18.84 11.12 0.26
C PHE A 67 -19.15 9.68 -0.09
N VAL A 68 -20.04 9.01 0.66
CA VAL A 68 -20.40 7.60 0.42
C VAL A 68 -20.94 7.42 -1.00
N SER A 69 -21.82 8.31 -1.45
CA SER A 69 -22.38 8.28 -2.80
C SER A 69 -21.30 8.51 -3.87
N ALA A 70 -20.51 9.57 -3.75
CA ALA A 70 -19.45 9.89 -4.70
C ALA A 70 -18.38 8.79 -4.77
N ASN A 71 -17.98 8.25 -3.62
CA ASN A 71 -16.99 7.17 -3.55
C ASN A 71 -17.50 5.87 -4.20
N GLY A 72 -18.80 5.58 -4.11
CA GLY A 72 -19.41 4.46 -4.84
C GLY A 72 -19.23 4.56 -6.35
N VAL A 73 -19.29 5.78 -6.90
CA VAL A 73 -19.08 6.06 -8.33
C VAL A 73 -17.59 6.10 -8.68
N CYS A 74 -16.76 6.71 -7.83
CA CYS A 74 -15.37 7.04 -8.16
C CYS A 74 -14.34 5.98 -7.76
N SER A 75 -14.65 5.09 -6.81
CA SER A 75 -13.72 4.05 -6.33
C SER A 75 -13.17 3.09 -7.42
N PRO A 76 -13.86 2.79 -8.54
CA PRO A 76 -13.28 1.98 -9.62
C PRO A 76 -12.00 2.59 -10.22
N ILE A 77 -11.83 3.92 -10.17
CA ILE A 77 -10.61 4.61 -10.63
C ILE A 77 -9.38 4.12 -9.87
N LEU A 78 -9.54 3.73 -8.60
CA LEU A 78 -8.44 3.29 -7.73
C LEU A 78 -7.98 1.86 -8.02
N GLN A 79 -8.68 1.08 -8.84
CA GLN A 79 -8.28 -0.29 -9.19
C GLN A 79 -6.91 -0.33 -9.89
N GLY A 80 -6.60 0.70 -10.70
CA GLY A 80 -5.28 0.84 -11.33
C GLY A 80 -4.15 1.01 -10.32
N ILE A 81 -4.40 1.61 -9.15
CA ILE A 81 -3.40 1.79 -8.08
C ILE A 81 -3.10 0.44 -7.41
N VAL A 82 -4.11 -0.41 -7.26
CA VAL A 82 -3.91 -1.78 -6.73
C VAL A 82 -3.08 -2.61 -7.71
N ALA A 83 -3.33 -2.48 -9.01
CA ALA A 83 -2.56 -3.15 -10.04
C ALA A 83 -1.11 -2.61 -10.14
N ASP A 84 -0.92 -1.30 -10.13
CA ASP A 84 0.38 -0.62 -10.12
C ASP A 84 1.19 -1.00 -8.87
N ARG A 85 0.57 -0.96 -7.68
CA ARG A 85 1.20 -1.49 -6.47
C ARG A 85 1.46 -2.99 -6.57
N LYS A 86 0.63 -3.81 -7.18
CA LYS A 86 0.97 -5.23 -7.35
C LYS A 86 2.18 -5.42 -8.28
N ALA A 87 2.28 -4.63 -9.34
CA ALA A 87 3.33 -4.72 -10.35
C ALA A 87 4.68 -4.14 -9.89
N ASN A 88 4.67 -3.06 -9.10
CA ASN A 88 5.86 -2.26 -8.79
C ASN A 88 6.37 -2.38 -7.36
N SER A 89 5.87 -3.34 -6.58
CA SER A 89 6.08 -3.40 -5.13
C SER A 89 7.03 -4.51 -4.66
N GLY A 90 7.73 -5.18 -5.58
CA GLY A 90 8.71 -6.21 -5.21
C GLY A 90 8.11 -7.29 -4.30
N ASN A 91 8.82 -7.69 -3.23
CA ASN A 91 8.43 -8.77 -2.30
C ASN A 91 7.12 -8.51 -1.49
N GLN A 92 6.45 -7.37 -1.71
CA GLN A 92 5.19 -7.01 -1.07
C GLN A 92 4.02 -7.93 -1.48
N SER A 93 4.01 -8.48 -2.70
CA SER A 93 2.99 -9.46 -3.11
C SER A 93 3.12 -10.78 -2.34
N ALA A 94 4.34 -11.29 -2.15
CA ALA A 94 4.56 -12.51 -1.38
C ALA A 94 4.32 -12.29 0.12
N ASN A 95 4.54 -11.07 0.62
CA ASN A 95 4.16 -10.71 1.98
C ASN A 95 2.64 -10.54 2.13
N HIS A 96 1.92 -10.09 1.10
CA HIS A 96 0.47 -9.97 1.12
C HIS A 96 -0.22 -11.33 1.21
N ASP A 97 0.19 -12.31 0.39
CA ASP A 97 -0.38 -13.67 0.44
C ASP A 97 -0.11 -14.35 1.80
N LYS A 98 1.08 -14.13 2.39
CA LYS A 98 1.39 -14.57 3.76
C LYS A 98 0.49 -13.92 4.81
N MET A 99 0.19 -12.63 4.64
CA MET A 99 -0.71 -11.94 5.57
C MET A 99 -2.17 -12.39 5.40
N LEU A 100 -2.62 -12.74 4.19
CA LEU A 100 -3.93 -13.36 3.97
C LEU A 100 -4.01 -14.75 4.62
N ALA A 101 -2.95 -15.55 4.49
CA ALA A 101 -2.86 -16.86 5.15
C ALA A 101 -2.89 -16.73 6.67
N LEU A 102 -2.19 -15.73 7.23
CA LEU A 102 -2.22 -15.41 8.64
C LEU A 102 -3.62 -14.95 9.10
N ALA A 103 -4.29 -14.09 8.33
CA ALA A 103 -5.66 -13.65 8.62
C ALA A 103 -6.62 -14.84 8.73
N LYS A 104 -6.51 -15.78 7.79
CA LYS A 104 -7.32 -17.00 7.78
C LYS A 104 -7.05 -17.86 9.00
N CYS A 105 -5.78 -18.11 9.35
CA CYS A 105 -5.43 -18.90 10.53
C CYS A 105 -5.96 -18.28 11.83
N LEU A 106 -5.84 -16.96 11.99
CA LEU A 106 -6.35 -16.25 13.16
C LEU A 106 -7.88 -16.39 13.29
N ARG A 107 -8.60 -16.29 12.17
CA ARG A 107 -10.05 -16.53 12.14
C ARG A 107 -10.42 -17.96 12.51
N GLU A 108 -9.65 -18.96 12.05
CA GLU A 108 -9.82 -20.36 12.46
C GLU A 108 -9.57 -20.58 13.96
N HIS A 109 -8.73 -19.74 14.58
CA HIS A 109 -8.49 -19.73 16.02
C HIS A 109 -9.39 -18.77 16.82
N GLY A 110 -10.47 -18.25 16.20
CA GLY A 110 -11.48 -17.44 16.87
C GLY A 110 -11.16 -15.96 17.00
N VAL A 111 -10.12 -15.47 16.32
CA VAL A 111 -9.74 -14.06 16.28
C VAL A 111 -10.27 -13.44 14.99
N ASP A 112 -11.28 -12.58 15.11
CA ASP A 112 -11.91 -11.93 13.95
C ASP A 112 -11.06 -10.76 13.43
N VAL A 113 -10.31 -11.02 12.36
CA VAL A 113 -9.46 -10.03 11.69
C VAL A 113 -9.92 -9.80 10.25
N ALA A 114 -9.97 -8.52 9.88
CA ALA A 114 -10.17 -8.11 8.49
C ALA A 114 -8.98 -8.54 7.62
N ASP A 115 -9.27 -8.80 6.34
CA ASP A 115 -8.22 -9.12 5.38
C ASP A 115 -7.30 -7.92 5.14
N PRO A 116 -5.98 -8.13 5.13
CA PRO A 116 -5.01 -7.07 4.89
C PRO A 116 -5.16 -6.54 3.46
N VAL A 117 -5.02 -5.23 3.26
CA VAL A 117 -5.02 -4.59 1.93
C VAL A 117 -3.58 -4.24 1.54
N PRO A 118 -3.16 -4.38 0.26
CA PRO A 118 -1.80 -4.04 -0.15
C PRO A 118 -1.42 -2.59 0.17
N GLY A 119 -0.20 -2.42 0.70
CA GLY A 119 0.37 -1.10 1.01
C GLY A 119 -0.23 -0.40 2.23
N MET A 120 -0.97 -1.12 3.09
CA MET A 120 -1.30 -0.67 4.44
C MET A 120 -0.08 -0.78 5.36
N GLU A 121 0.24 0.28 6.12
CA GLU A 121 1.33 0.26 7.10
C GLU A 121 1.07 -0.74 8.24
N LYS A 122 -0.20 -0.88 8.65
CA LYS A 122 -0.67 -1.86 9.66
C LYS A 122 -1.68 -2.82 9.03
N PRO A 123 -1.25 -4.03 8.59
CA PRO A 123 -2.08 -4.94 7.80
C PRO A 123 -3.37 -5.40 8.47
N PHE A 124 -3.40 -5.49 9.81
CA PHE A 124 -4.59 -5.86 10.58
C PHE A 124 -5.20 -4.70 11.39
N GLY A 125 -4.64 -3.49 11.24
CA GLY A 125 -5.13 -2.27 11.88
C GLY A 125 -5.55 -2.44 13.35
N LYS A 126 -6.79 -2.04 13.65
CA LYS A 126 -7.46 -2.16 14.95
C LYS A 126 -8.15 -3.51 15.18
N SER A 127 -8.21 -4.38 14.17
CA SER A 127 -8.87 -5.68 14.25
C SER A 127 -8.03 -6.74 14.97
N LEU A 128 -6.76 -6.44 15.29
CA LEU A 128 -5.87 -7.35 16.01
C LEU A 128 -5.37 -6.67 17.30
N ASP A 129 -6.01 -6.99 18.43
CA ASP A 129 -5.54 -6.55 19.75
C ASP A 129 -4.43 -7.48 20.25
N ARG A 130 -3.18 -7.05 20.11
CA ARG A 130 -2.00 -7.83 20.54
C ARG A 130 -1.81 -7.87 22.06
N THR A 131 -2.60 -7.13 22.82
CA THR A 131 -2.58 -7.17 24.27
C THR A 131 -3.53 -8.22 24.83
N ASP A 132 -4.46 -8.74 24.00
CA ASP A 132 -5.33 -9.83 24.36
C ASP A 132 -4.55 -11.17 24.38
N PRO A 133 -4.54 -11.91 25.50
CA PRO A 133 -3.85 -13.19 25.60
C PRO A 133 -4.40 -14.28 24.65
N ALA A 134 -5.69 -14.25 24.29
CA ALA A 134 -6.27 -15.15 23.31
C ALA A 134 -5.72 -14.86 21.90
N VAL A 135 -5.54 -13.58 21.57
CA VAL A 135 -4.91 -13.16 20.32
C VAL A 135 -3.42 -13.53 20.29
N ALA A 136 -2.70 -13.33 21.39
CA ALA A 136 -1.30 -13.74 21.50
C ALA A 136 -1.12 -15.26 21.30
N ALA A 137 -2.00 -16.07 21.89
CA ALA A 137 -1.98 -17.52 21.74
C ALA A 137 -2.35 -17.98 20.32
N ALA A 138 -3.26 -17.28 19.63
CA ALA A 138 -3.58 -17.55 18.24
C ALA A 138 -2.41 -17.17 17.32
N LEU A 139 -1.77 -16.02 17.55
CA LEU A 139 -0.59 -15.60 16.79
C LEU A 139 0.54 -16.62 16.91
N ASP A 140 0.86 -17.11 18.10
CA ASP A 140 1.89 -18.13 18.32
C ASP A 140 1.66 -19.38 17.45
N LYS A 141 0.41 -19.85 17.34
CA LYS A 141 0.03 -20.98 16.50
C LYS A 141 0.12 -20.67 15.00
N CYS A 142 -0.16 -19.42 14.61
CA CYS A 142 -0.29 -19.03 13.21
C CYS A 142 0.97 -18.49 12.56
N VAL A 143 1.91 -17.93 13.32
CA VAL A 143 3.20 -17.41 12.80
C VAL A 143 4.35 -18.42 12.91
N THR A 144 4.18 -19.48 13.70
CA THR A 144 5.20 -20.52 13.83
C THR A 144 5.06 -21.52 12.67
N PRO A 145 6.10 -21.73 11.84
CA PRO A 145 6.04 -22.74 10.80
C PRO A 145 5.92 -24.14 11.44
N PRO A 146 5.11 -25.05 10.87
CA PRO A 146 5.02 -26.41 11.37
C PRO A 146 6.41 -27.07 11.33
N GLY A 147 6.96 -27.43 12.50
CA GLY A 147 8.20 -28.21 12.62
C GLY A 147 9.38 -27.57 13.35
N THR A 148 9.18 -26.49 14.12
CA THR A 148 10.25 -25.96 15.01
C THR A 148 9.93 -26.28 16.48
N LYS A 149 10.41 -27.44 16.93
CA LYS A 149 10.70 -27.74 18.34
C LYS A 149 12.20 -27.92 18.49
#